data_AF-A0A2Z6PMF5-F1
#
_entry.id   AF-A0A2Z6PMF5-F1
#
_cell.length_a   1.000
_cell.length_b   1.000
_cell.length_c   1.000
_cell.angle_alpha   90.00
_cell.angle_beta   90.00
_cell.angle_gamma   90.00
#
_symmetry.space_group_name_H-M   'P 1'
#
loop_
_entity.id
_entity.type
_entity.pdbx_description
1 polymer ?
#
loop_
_entity_poly.entity_id
_entity_poly.type
_entity_poly.pdbx_seq_one_letter_code
_entity_poly.pdbx_strand_id
1 'polypeptide(L)'
;MEQRLGNYWRLTVNEKKFVEKVQLGETRVMSFVSAQLVQPYKDRPNEGTLSIFTEFSPMADPSFEPGRPGESTIELGRLIDRGLRESRAIDTESLCILSAKLVWAIRVDIHILDNAG
;
A
#
# COMPACT_ATOMS: atom_id res chain seq x y z
N MET A 1 -27.58 32.88 2.12
CA MET A 1 -26.81 32.46 3.31
C MET A 1 -26.53 30.96 3.16
N GLU A 2 -25.82 30.59 2.09
CA GLU A 2 -25.58 29.19 1.71
C GLU A 2 -24.41 29.15 0.73
N GLN A 3 -23.17 29.37 1.21
CA GLN A 3 -21.98 29.32 0.33
C GLN A 3 -20.62 29.20 1.04
N ARG A 4 -20.56 28.63 2.26
CA ARG A 4 -19.28 28.54 3.01
C ARG A 4 -19.01 27.19 3.71
N LEU A 5 -19.43 26.06 3.12
CA LEU A 5 -19.10 24.73 3.67
C LEU A 5 -18.15 23.90 2.80
N GLY A 6 -17.55 24.47 1.75
CA GLY A 6 -16.74 23.71 0.78
C GLY A 6 -15.27 23.45 1.12
N ASN A 7 -14.70 24.07 2.17
CA ASN A 7 -13.23 24.19 2.28
C ASN A 7 -12.65 23.83 3.67
N TYR A 8 -13.05 22.72 4.29
CA TYR A 8 -12.49 22.38 5.60
C TYR A 8 -12.25 20.89 5.87
N TRP A 9 -11.71 20.12 4.92
CA TRP A 9 -11.10 18.81 5.25
C TRP A 9 -9.89 18.45 4.38
N ARG A 10 -9.10 19.45 3.95
CA ARG A 10 -7.74 19.17 3.47
C ARG A 10 -6.84 18.96 4.69
N LEU A 11 -7.12 17.91 5.46
CA LEU A 11 -6.19 17.35 6.41
C LEU A 11 -5.11 16.68 5.57
N THR A 12 -4.04 17.41 5.28
CA THR A 12 -2.75 16.81 4.92
C THR A 12 -2.27 16.11 6.19
N VAL A 13 -2.84 14.94 6.48
CA VAL A 13 -2.38 14.10 7.58
C VAL A 13 -0.92 13.76 7.25
N ASN A 14 -0.04 14.22 8.14
CA ASN A 14 1.41 14.03 8.12
C ASN A 14 1.83 12.76 7.38
N GLU A 15 2.63 12.93 6.31
CA GLU A 15 3.32 11.85 5.61
C GLU A 15 4.32 11.15 6.54
N LYS A 16 3.84 10.35 7.51
CA LYS A 16 4.68 9.32 8.13
C LYS A 16 4.78 8.17 7.13
N LYS A 17 5.69 8.35 6.15
CA LYS A 17 6.15 7.24 5.30
C LYS A 17 7.03 6.37 6.18
N PHE A 18 6.53 5.19 6.55
CA PHE A 18 7.38 4.19 7.17
C PHE A 18 8.18 3.55 6.04
N VAL A 19 9.50 3.69 6.11
CA VAL A 19 10.43 3.12 5.14
C VAL A 19 11.25 2.09 5.87
N GLU A 20 11.16 0.85 5.41
CA GLU A 20 11.93 -0.24 5.97
C GLU A 20 12.71 -0.93 4.87
N LYS A 21 13.94 -1.33 5.21
CA LYS A 21 14.82 -2.05 4.30
C LYS A 21 15.12 -3.41 4.90
N VAL A 22 14.85 -4.45 4.12
CA VAL A 22 15.15 -5.83 4.48
C VAL A 22 16.26 -6.33 3.56
N GLN A 23 17.24 -6.99 4.17
CA GLN A 23 18.31 -7.67 3.45
C GLN A 23 18.31 -9.14 3.85
N LEU A 24 18.19 -10.02 2.86
CA LEU A 24 18.31 -11.47 3.03
C LEU A 24 19.43 -11.96 2.13
N GLY A 25 20.61 -12.18 2.71
CA GLY A 25 21.83 -12.41 1.93
C GLY A 25 22.16 -11.20 1.06
N GLU A 26 22.21 -11.41 -0.26
CA GLU A 26 22.48 -10.36 -1.25
C GLU A 26 21.19 -9.71 -1.79
N THR A 27 20.02 -10.34 -1.56
CA THR A 27 18.74 -9.76 -1.94
C THR A 27 18.40 -8.59 -1.04
N ARG A 28 18.08 -7.44 -1.64
CA ARG A 28 17.72 -6.20 -0.93
C ARG A 28 16.34 -5.74 -1.37
N VAL A 29 15.47 -5.52 -0.40
CA VAL A 29 14.10 -5.04 -0.61
C VAL A 29 13.86 -3.81 0.25
N MET A 30 13.17 -2.82 -0.31
CA MET A 30 12.75 -1.62 0.40
C MET A 30 11.23 -1.49 0.31
N SER A 31 10.58 -1.31 1.44
CA SER A 31 9.13 -1.12 1.51
C SER A 31 8.77 0.26 2.04
N PHE A 32 7.77 0.89 1.43
CA PHE A 32 7.17 2.14 1.88
C PHE A 32 5.73 1.88 2.28
N VAL A 33 5.35 2.32 3.47
CA VAL A 33 3.96 2.29 3.92
C VAL A 33 3.45 3.72 4.04
N SER A 34 2.32 3.98 3.39
CA SER A 34 1.58 5.24 3.48
C SER A 34 0.13 4.97 3.88
N ALA A 35 -0.49 5.92 4.58
CA ALA A 35 -1.87 5.83 5.01
C ALA A 35 -2.59 7.14 4.73
N GLN A 36 -3.80 7.06 4.22
CA GLN A 36 -4.65 8.21 3.90
C GLN A 36 -6.09 7.95 4.34
N LEU A 37 -6.83 9.02 4.62
CA LEU A 37 -8.24 8.95 4.96
C LEU A 37 -9.09 9.04 3.70
N VAL A 38 -9.93 8.02 3.47
CA VAL A 38 -10.79 7.93 2.28
C VAL A 38 -12.21 7.51 2.67
N GLN A 39 -13.14 7.65 1.72
CA GLN A 39 -14.47 7.08 1.86
C GLN A 39 -14.39 5.56 1.65
N PRO A 40 -15.00 4.74 2.52
CA PRO A 40 -15.04 3.29 2.34
C PRO A 40 -15.88 2.90 1.12
N TYR A 41 -15.70 1.66 0.65
CA TYR A 41 -16.57 1.10 -0.37
C TYR A 41 -17.99 0.89 0.15
N LYS A 42 -18.97 0.96 -0.76
CA LYS A 42 -20.40 0.86 -0.40
C LYS A 42 -20.80 -0.51 0.15
N ASP A 43 -20.15 -1.56 -0.32
CA ASP A 43 -20.34 -2.94 0.12
C ASP A 43 -19.68 -3.21 1.49
N ARG A 44 -18.65 -2.44 1.86
CA ARG A 44 -17.92 -2.59 3.14
C ARG A 44 -17.75 -1.25 3.85
N PRO A 45 -18.83 -0.68 4.42
CA PRO A 45 -18.79 0.65 5.03
C PRO A 45 -17.97 0.75 6.33
N ASN A 46 -17.65 -0.39 6.96
CA ASN A 46 -16.95 -0.47 8.25
C ASN A 46 -15.52 -0.97 8.13
N GLU A 47 -15.00 -1.13 6.91
CA GLU A 47 -13.66 -1.66 6.68
C GLU A 47 -12.79 -0.60 5.99
N GLY A 48 -11.56 -0.47 6.48
CA GLY A 48 -10.48 0.19 5.75
C GLY A 48 -9.95 -0.66 4.61
N THR A 49 -9.01 -0.12 3.86
CA THR A 49 -8.43 -0.79 2.70
C THR A 49 -6.93 -0.98 2.86
N LEU A 50 -6.44 -2.09 2.33
CA LEU A 50 -5.02 -2.40 2.18
C LEU A 50 -4.76 -2.67 0.70
N SER A 51 -3.80 -1.94 0.14
CA SER A 51 -3.33 -2.12 -1.23
C SER A 51 -1.82 -2.36 -1.24
N ILE A 52 -1.39 -3.39 -1.94
CA ILE A 52 0.02 -3.77 -2.05
C ILE A 52 0.46 -3.59 -3.50
N PHE A 53 1.57 -2.89 -3.68
CA PHE A 53 2.22 -2.69 -4.95
C PHE A 53 3.64 -3.23 -4.86
N THR A 54 4.02 -4.01 -5.86
CA THR A 54 5.37 -4.54 -6.00
C THR A 54 5.98 -3.97 -7.27
N GLU A 55 7.19 -3.44 -7.17
CA GLU A 55 7.95 -2.91 -8.28
C GLU A 55 9.34 -3.54 -8.28
N PHE A 56 9.76 -4.01 -9.46
CA PHE A 56 11.10 -4.52 -9.66
C PHE A 56 11.93 -3.42 -10.30
N SER A 57 12.94 -2.92 -9.59
CA SER A 57 13.82 -1.89 -10.11
C SER A 57 14.76 -2.50 -11.16
N PRO A 58 14.99 -1.85 -12.32
CA PRO A 58 16.04 -2.26 -13.26
C PRO A 58 17.45 -2.25 -12.64
N MET A 59 17.63 -1.59 -11.48
CA MET A 59 18.87 -1.67 -10.71
C MET A 59 19.08 -3.03 -10.03
N ALA A 60 18.01 -3.81 -9.83
CA ALA A 60 18.05 -5.10 -9.16
C ALA A 60 18.45 -6.23 -10.11
N ASP A 61 18.06 -6.14 -11.38
CA ASP A 61 18.38 -7.09 -12.45
C ASP A 61 18.17 -6.40 -13.83
N PRO A 62 19.11 -6.52 -14.79
CA PRO A 62 18.95 -5.95 -16.13
C PRO A 62 17.76 -6.50 -16.94
N SER A 63 17.24 -7.68 -16.58
CA SER A 63 16.06 -8.28 -17.20
C SER A 63 14.75 -7.60 -16.80
N PHE A 64 14.76 -6.74 -15.77
CA PHE A 64 13.58 -6.03 -15.32
C PHE A 64 13.33 -4.76 -16.16
N GLU A 65 12.23 -4.75 -16.91
CA GLU A 65 11.81 -3.60 -17.70
C GLU A 65 11.10 -2.54 -16.82
N PRO A 66 11.49 -1.25 -16.90
CA PRO A 66 10.80 -0.20 -16.18
C PRO A 66 9.39 0.03 -16.74
N GLY A 67 8.42 0.15 -15.84
CA GLY A 67 7.05 0.59 -16.16
C GLY A 67 6.05 -0.49 -16.53
N ARG A 68 6.48 -1.66 -17.03
CA ARG A 68 5.60 -2.81 -17.22
C ARG A 68 5.88 -3.87 -16.14
N PRO A 69 4.90 -4.21 -15.27
CA PRO A 69 5.07 -5.30 -14.33
C PRO A 69 5.31 -6.61 -15.09
N GLY A 70 6.45 -7.25 -14.86
CA GLY A 70 6.73 -8.60 -15.34
C GLY A 70 5.83 -9.63 -14.65
N GLU A 71 5.77 -10.84 -15.20
CA GLU A 71 4.98 -11.94 -14.62
C GLU A 71 5.37 -12.20 -13.16
N SER A 72 6.67 -12.30 -12.87
CA SER A 72 7.20 -12.49 -11.52
C SER A 72 6.78 -11.39 -10.53
N THR A 73 6.70 -10.14 -10.99
CA THR A 73 6.24 -9.01 -10.16
C THR A 73 4.75 -9.16 -9.82
N ILE A 74 3.94 -9.53 -10.81
CA ILE A 74 2.49 -9.73 -10.62
C ILE A 74 2.23 -10.92 -9.68
N GLU A 75 2.95 -12.03 -9.87
CA GLU A 75 2.85 -13.20 -9.03
C GLU A 75 3.24 -12.92 -7.58
N LEU A 76 4.37 -12.23 -7.37
CA LEU A 76 4.81 -11.84 -6.04
C LEU A 76 3.78 -10.93 -5.34
N GLY A 77 3.29 -9.91 -6.03
CA GLY A 77 2.25 -9.02 -5.49
C GLY A 77 0.99 -9.78 -5.08
N ARG A 78 0.53 -10.72 -5.91
CA ARG A 78 -0.62 -11.58 -5.61
C ARG A 78 -0.38 -12.52 -4.43
N LEU A 79 0.83 -13.08 -4.33
CA LEU A 79 1.19 -13.97 -3.24
C LEU A 79 1.19 -13.23 -1.90
N ILE A 80 1.76 -12.04 -1.86
CA ILE A 80 1.80 -11.21 -0.64
C ILE A 80 0.39 -10.74 -0.28
N ASP A 81 -0.40 -10.25 -1.24
CA ASP A 81 -1.77 -9.79 -0.98
C ASP A 81 -2.64 -10.93 -0.43
N ARG A 82 -2.56 -12.11 -1.05
CA ARG A 82 -3.24 -13.31 -0.55
C ARG A 82 -2.76 -13.69 0.85
N GLY A 83 -1.45 -13.74 1.07
CA GLY A 83 -0.86 -14.09 2.35
C GLY A 83 -1.32 -13.18 3.49
N LEU A 84 -1.34 -11.86 3.28
CA LEU A 84 -1.79 -10.90 4.30
C LEU A 84 -3.31 -10.98 4.55
N ARG A 85 -4.12 -11.21 3.50
CA ARG A 85 -5.58 -11.33 3.63
C ARG A 85 -5.99 -12.63 4.30
N GLU A 86 -5.44 -13.76 3.89
CA GLU A 86 -5.79 -15.09 4.43
C GLU A 86 -5.33 -15.25 5.87
N SER A 87 -4.18 -14.68 6.23
CA SER A 87 -3.67 -14.69 7.60
C SER A 87 -4.38 -13.72 8.54
N ARG A 88 -5.22 -12.80 8.02
CA ARG A 88 -5.81 -11.69 8.77
C ARG A 88 -4.76 -10.89 9.54
N ALA A 89 -3.59 -10.67 8.92
CA ALA A 89 -2.47 -9.96 9.55
C ALA A 89 -2.79 -8.50 9.88
N ILE A 90 -3.79 -7.92 9.20
CA ILE A 90 -4.27 -6.56 9.44
C ILE A 90 -5.79 -6.62 9.69
N ASP A 91 -6.22 -6.07 10.82
CA ASP A 91 -7.63 -5.90 11.13
C ASP A 91 -8.18 -4.68 10.39
N THR A 92 -8.93 -4.92 9.31
CA THR A 92 -9.53 -3.88 8.48
C THR A 92 -10.69 -3.15 9.17
N GLU A 93 -11.33 -3.74 10.18
CA GLU A 93 -12.41 -3.06 10.93
C GLU A 93 -11.83 -2.00 11.87
N SER A 94 -10.67 -2.28 12.47
CA SER A 94 -9.94 -1.30 13.30
C SER A 94 -9.52 -0.03 12.54
N LEU A 95 -9.46 -0.11 11.20
CA LEU A 95 -9.13 1.01 10.32
C LEU A 95 -10.32 1.96 10.07
N CYS A 96 -11.53 1.62 10.53
CA CYS A 96 -12.70 2.47 10.39
C CYS A 96 -12.75 3.55 11.47
N ILE A 97 -12.81 4.81 11.04
CA ILE A 97 -13.00 5.95 11.96
C ILE A 97 -14.48 6.27 12.07
N LEU A 98 -15.14 6.40 10.92
CA LEU A 98 -16.55 6.73 10.82
C LEU A 98 -17.19 5.89 9.73
N SER A 99 -18.07 4.98 10.14
CA SER A 99 -18.80 4.08 9.26
C SER A 99 -19.42 4.81 8.06
N ALA A 100 -19.27 4.23 6.88
CA ALA A 100 -19.75 4.73 5.58
C ALA A 100 -19.21 6.11 5.14
N LYS A 101 -18.30 6.73 5.90
CA LYS A 101 -17.80 8.09 5.63
C LYS A 101 -16.29 8.18 5.56
N LEU A 102 -15.58 7.61 6.53
CA LEU A 102 -14.13 7.81 6.68
C LEU A 102 -13.44 6.58 7.26
N VAL A 103 -12.53 6.01 6.48
CA VAL A 103 -11.69 4.87 6.86
C VAL A 103 -10.25 5.12 6.44
N TRP A 104 -9.30 4.43 7.07
CA TRP A 104 -7.92 4.42 6.60
C TRP A 104 -7.76 3.53 5.36
N ALA A 105 -7.09 4.06 4.36
CA ALA A 105 -6.54 3.31 3.24
C ALA A 105 -5.02 3.26 3.38
N ILE A 106 -4.51 2.06 3.59
CA ILE A 106 -3.09 1.77 3.72
C ILE A 106 -2.57 1.29 2.37
N ARG A 107 -1.49 1.90 1.91
CA ARG A 107 -0.76 1.51 0.71
C ARG A 107 0.65 1.08 1.10
N VAL A 108 1.03 -0.12 0.67
CA VAL A 108 2.37 -0.68 0.83
C VAL A 108 3.00 -0.81 -0.55
N ASP A 109 4.07 -0.07 -0.79
CA ASP A 109 4.89 -0.16 -2.00
C ASP A 109 6.17 -0.93 -1.67
N ILE A 110 6.44 -2.02 -2.39
CA ILE A 110 7.59 -2.91 -2.18
C ILE A 110 8.47 -2.79 -3.42
N HIS A 111 9.69 -2.31 -3.23
CA HIS A 111 10.69 -2.15 -4.28
C HIS A 111 11.81 -3.17 -4.06
N ILE A 112 12.02 -4.03 -5.05
CA ILE A 112 13.19 -4.89 -5.08
C ILE A 112 14.37 -4.06 -5.59
N LEU A 113 15.41 -3.96 -4.76
CA LEU A 113 16.62 -3.18 -5.04
C LEU A 113 17.77 -4.03 -5.55
N ASP A 114 17.80 -5.31 -5.19
CA ASP A 114 18.85 -6.25 -5.57
C ASP A 114 18.28 -7.68 -5.58
N ASN A 115 18.48 -8.41 -6.68
CA ASN A 115 18.06 -9.80 -6.84
C ASN A 115 19.23 -10.80 -6.68
N ALA A 116 20.22 -10.47 -5.85
CA ALA A 116 21.38 -11.33 -5.55
C ALA A 116 22.29 -11.63 -6.76
N GLY A 117 22.36 -10.69 -7.72
CA GLY A 117 23.32 -10.72 -8.84
C GLY A 117 22.85 -11.45 -10.10
#